data_AF-A0A1I6BQR2-F1
#
_entry.id   AF-A0A1I6BQR2-F1
#
_cell.length_a   1.000
_cell.length_b   1.000
_cell.length_c   1.000
_cell.angle_alpha   90.00
_cell.angle_beta   90.00
_cell.angle_gamma   90.00
#
_symmetry.space_group_name_H-M   'P 1'
#
loop_
_entity.id
_entity.type
_entity.pdbx_description
1 polymer ?
#
loop_
_entity_poly.entity_id
_entity_poly.type
_entity_poly.pdbx_seq_one_letter_code
_entity_poly.pdbx_strand_id
1 'polypeptide(L)'
;MKAHVFLPALLLGRWAEVPPPLQDAPAHLVIYRQREFNGSAYAIRINGQKLGVLLPNRYLQLDLPPGRVKVESVRDYFSEKQTVQLEAQPGRTYYFKAVEDIDFLTRTLLLAPVSEAQGQRELQGIKPAPASRSAR
;
A
#
# COMPACT_ATOMS: atom_id res chain seq x y z
N MET A 1 -62.76 16.66 38.87
CA MET A 1 -61.61 16.14 39.66
C MET A 1 -61.53 14.64 39.36
N LYS A 2 -60.47 13.99 38.86
CA LYS A 2 -59.03 14.26 38.72
C LYS A 2 -58.58 13.66 37.38
N ALA A 3 -57.66 14.33 36.69
CA ALA A 3 -56.96 13.80 35.53
C ALA A 3 -55.89 12.78 35.98
N HIS A 4 -55.77 11.66 35.28
CA HIS A 4 -54.62 10.75 35.41
C HIS A 4 -53.90 10.72 34.08
N VAL A 5 -52.78 11.44 34.05
CA VAL A 5 -51.80 11.46 32.97
C VAL A 5 -50.96 10.20 33.12
N PHE A 6 -51.04 9.30 32.13
CA PHE A 6 -50.07 8.23 31.95
C PHE A 6 -49.00 8.72 30.96
N LEU A 7 -47.80 8.98 31.46
CA LEU A 7 -46.60 9.19 30.65
C LEU A 7 -46.02 7.83 30.28
N PRO A 8 -45.88 7.47 28.99
CA PRO A 8 -45.02 6.36 28.62
C PRO A 8 -43.56 6.84 28.70
N ALA A 9 -42.77 6.14 29.52
CA ALA A 9 -41.33 6.28 29.55
C ALA A 9 -40.76 5.81 28.19
N LEU A 10 -40.31 6.76 27.38
CA LEU A 10 -39.51 6.52 26.18
C LEU A 10 -38.15 5.96 26.61
N LEU A 11 -38.01 4.63 26.51
CA LEU A 11 -36.73 3.93 26.51
C LEU A 11 -35.96 4.35 25.25
N LEU A 12 -35.13 5.38 25.39
CA LEU A 12 -34.13 5.77 24.40
C LEU A 12 -33.10 4.65 24.26
N GLY A 13 -33.36 3.71 23.35
CA GLY A 13 -32.31 2.89 22.79
C GLY A 13 -31.27 3.82 22.19
N ARG A 14 -30.05 3.83 22.74
CA ARG A 14 -28.88 4.33 22.02
C ARG A 14 -28.61 3.32 20.92
N TRP A 15 -29.06 3.62 19.72
CA TRP A 15 -28.67 2.89 18.54
C TRP A 15 -27.16 3.13 18.46
N ALA A 16 -26.37 2.07 18.68
CA ALA A 16 -24.94 2.15 18.44
C ALA A 16 -24.81 2.48 16.95
N GLU A 17 -24.45 3.72 16.67
CA GLU A 17 -24.19 4.19 15.31
C GLU A 17 -23.07 3.31 14.78
N VAL A 18 -23.43 2.36 13.91
CA VAL A 18 -22.47 1.52 13.22
C VAL A 18 -21.56 2.51 12.49
N PRO A 19 -20.25 2.57 12.81
CA PRO A 19 -19.38 3.52 12.16
C PRO A 19 -19.51 3.33 10.64
N PRO A 20 -19.63 4.43 9.87
CA PRO A 20 -19.82 4.34 8.44
C PRO A 20 -18.72 3.44 7.85
N PRO A 21 -19.05 2.63 6.83
CA PRO A 21 -18.06 1.76 6.20
C PRO A 21 -16.86 2.62 5.78
N LEU A 22 -15.65 2.10 5.97
CA LEU A 22 -14.36 2.75 5.71
C LEU A 22 -14.12 3.05 4.21
N GLN A 23 -15.14 3.44 3.46
CA GLN A 23 -15.12 3.60 1.99
C GLN A 23 -14.05 4.58 1.52
N ASP A 24 -13.67 5.54 2.36
CA ASP A 24 -12.64 6.55 2.07
C ASP A 24 -11.29 6.25 2.76
N ALA A 25 -11.17 5.15 3.50
CA ALA A 25 -9.89 4.81 4.14
C ALA A 25 -8.85 4.45 3.07
N PRO A 26 -7.63 4.99 3.15
CA PRO A 26 -6.58 4.62 2.22
C PRO A 26 -6.33 3.11 2.31
N ALA A 27 -6.06 2.50 1.16
CA ALA A 27 -5.40 1.20 1.13
C ALA A 27 -3.90 1.42 1.35
N HIS A 28 -3.18 0.40 1.78
CA HIS A 28 -1.73 0.47 1.97
C HIS A 28 -1.03 -0.53 1.05
N LEU A 29 0.09 -0.12 0.48
CA LEU A 29 0.97 -0.98 -0.30
C LEU A 29 2.35 -1.02 0.33
N VAL A 30 2.81 -2.23 0.64
CA VAL A 30 4.16 -2.50 1.09
C VAL A 30 4.92 -3.18 -0.04
N ILE A 31 5.93 -2.51 -0.59
CA ILE A 31 6.82 -3.09 -1.61
C ILE A 31 8.19 -3.28 -0.99
N TYR A 32 8.74 -4.49 -1.03
CA TYR A 32 10.01 -4.79 -0.36
C TYR A 32 10.97 -5.59 -1.23
N ARG A 33 12.26 -5.36 -0.99
CA ARG A 33 13.38 -6.07 -1.61
C ARG A 33 14.21 -6.74 -0.54
N GLN A 34 14.74 -7.93 -0.81
CA GLN A 34 15.49 -8.69 0.17
C GLN A 34 16.66 -9.48 -0.43
N ARG A 35 17.73 -9.60 0.36
CA ARG A 35 18.90 -10.44 0.12
C ARG A 35 19.64 -10.13 -1.19
N GLU A 36 19.70 -8.85 -1.54
CA GLU A 36 20.40 -8.39 -2.74
C GLU A 36 21.76 -7.79 -2.37
N PHE A 37 22.85 -8.25 -3.00
CA PHE A 37 24.20 -7.74 -2.71
C PHE A 37 24.63 -6.58 -3.62
N ASN A 38 24.08 -6.45 -4.82
CA ASN A 38 24.46 -5.41 -5.79
C ASN A 38 23.28 -4.91 -6.64
N GLY A 39 22.15 -4.61 -6.00
CA GLY A 39 20.93 -4.18 -6.69
C GLY A 39 20.92 -2.69 -7.05
N SER A 40 20.13 -2.32 -8.07
CA SER A 40 19.93 -0.94 -8.49
C SER A 40 18.76 -0.28 -7.78
N ALA A 41 18.73 1.05 -7.60
CA ALA A 41 17.54 1.76 -7.10
C ALA A 41 16.46 1.90 -8.19
N TYR A 42 15.18 1.79 -7.80
CA TYR A 42 14.04 1.99 -8.70
C TYR A 42 13.07 3.02 -8.13
N ALA A 43 12.59 3.94 -8.97
CA ALA A 43 11.45 4.78 -8.63
C ALA A 43 10.15 3.97 -8.68
N ILE A 44 9.35 4.10 -7.63
CA ILE A 44 8.00 3.54 -7.59
C ILE A 44 7.01 4.67 -7.91
N ARG A 45 6.15 4.41 -8.88
CA ARG A 45 5.09 5.31 -9.31
C ARG A 45 3.72 4.67 -9.06
N ILE A 46 2.81 5.48 -8.54
CA ILE A 46 1.40 5.14 -8.37
C ILE A 46 0.60 6.06 -9.28
N ASN A 47 -0.19 5.50 -10.19
CA ASN A 47 -0.96 6.24 -11.19
C ASN A 47 -0.12 7.28 -11.97
N GLY A 48 1.14 6.94 -12.27
CA GLY A 48 2.09 7.82 -12.95
C GLY A 48 2.87 8.80 -12.06
N GLN A 49 2.43 9.03 -10.81
CA GLN A 49 3.12 9.92 -9.87
C GLN A 49 4.20 9.16 -9.11
N LYS A 50 5.43 9.71 -9.07
CA LYS A 50 6.54 9.15 -8.28
C LYS A 50 6.27 9.38 -6.79
N LEU A 51 6.12 8.30 -6.02
CA LEU A 51 5.89 8.37 -4.57
C LEU A 51 7.10 7.95 -3.73
N GLY A 52 8.06 7.24 -4.32
CA GLY A 52 9.24 6.81 -3.59
C GLY A 52 10.34 6.23 -4.47
N VAL A 53 11.47 5.94 -3.83
CA VAL A 53 12.59 5.21 -4.43
C VAL A 53 12.85 3.97 -3.59
N LEU A 54 12.75 2.80 -4.22
CA LEU A 54 12.99 1.51 -3.59
C LEU A 54 14.45 1.09 -3.78
N LEU A 55 15.23 1.20 -2.72
CA LEU A 55 16.61 0.72 -2.66
C LEU A 55 16.66 -0.79 -2.42
N PRO A 56 17.77 -1.47 -2.77
CA PRO A 56 17.99 -2.87 -2.39
C PRO A 56 17.90 -3.06 -0.88
N ASN A 57 17.37 -4.20 -0.44
CA ASN A 57 17.21 -4.55 0.99
C ASN A 57 16.44 -3.49 1.80
N ARG A 58 15.46 -2.83 1.19
CA ARG A 58 14.56 -1.88 1.84
C ARG A 58 13.12 -2.18 1.48
N TYR A 59 12.20 -1.62 2.26
CA TYR A 59 10.79 -1.60 1.93
C TYR A 59 10.25 -0.16 1.83
N LEU A 60 9.24 0.04 1.00
CA LEU A 60 8.40 1.24 0.96
C LEU A 60 7.01 0.87 1.48
N GLN A 61 6.42 1.77 2.26
CA GLN A 61 5.00 1.75 2.61
C GLN A 61 4.36 2.99 2.00
N LEU A 62 3.34 2.78 1.18
CA LEU A 62 2.66 3.82 0.41
C LEU A 62 1.16 3.76 0.67
N ASP A 63 0.55 4.92 0.84
CA ASP A 63 -0.91 5.03 0.84
C ASP A 63 -1.42 5.04 -0.60
N LEU A 64 -2.46 4.26 -0.84
CA LEU A 64 -3.12 4.12 -2.12
C LEU A 64 -4.56 4.63 -2.01
N PRO A 65 -5.05 5.35 -3.04
CA PRO A 65 -6.48 5.60 -3.14
C PRO A 65 -7.23 4.27 -3.35
N PRO A 66 -8.44 4.11 -2.81
CA PRO A 66 -9.26 2.95 -3.11
C PRO A 66 -9.67 2.91 -4.59
N GLY A 67 -9.89 1.70 -5.11
CA GLY A 67 -10.23 1.42 -6.51
C GLY A 67 -9.04 0.95 -7.35
N ARG A 68 -9.13 1.11 -8.67
CA ARG A 68 -8.11 0.66 -9.61
C ARG A 68 -6.86 1.55 -9.54
N VAL A 69 -5.75 0.94 -9.15
CA VAL A 69 -4.44 1.58 -9.02
C VAL A 69 -3.43 0.94 -9.97
N LYS A 70 -2.66 1.77 -10.65
CA LYS A 70 -1.54 1.34 -11.49
C LYS A 70 -0.23 1.55 -10.74
N VAL A 71 0.48 0.46 -10.45
CA VAL A 71 1.80 0.47 -9.80
C VAL A 71 2.86 0.25 -10.85
N GLU A 72 3.86 1.13 -10.90
CA GLU A 72 4.92 1.09 -11.91
C GLU A 72 6.29 1.17 -11.23
N SER A 73 7.24 0.33 -11.67
CA SER A 73 8.66 0.44 -11.31
C SER A 73 9.45 0.96 -12.51
N VAL A 74 10.27 1.99 -12.30
CA VAL A 74 11.05 2.64 -13.35
C VAL A 74 12.42 3.03 -12.79
N ARG A 75 13.49 2.84 -13.57
CA ARG A 75 14.83 3.31 -13.18
C ARG A 75 15.38 4.32 -14.17
N ASP A 76 15.68 3.90 -15.38
CA ASP A 76 16.29 4.71 -16.44
C ASP A 76 15.84 4.23 -17.83
N TYR A 77 16.39 4.82 -18.90
CA TYR A 77 16.03 4.53 -20.28
C TYR A 77 16.35 3.08 -20.72
N PHE A 78 17.29 2.41 -20.05
CA PHE A 78 17.71 1.03 -20.35
C PHE A 78 17.00 -0.01 -19.48
N SER A 79 16.11 0.44 -18.58
CA SER A 79 15.38 -0.44 -17.68
C SER A 79 13.95 -0.62 -18.19
N GLU A 80 13.48 -1.86 -18.28
CA GLU A 80 12.08 -2.06 -18.64
C GLU A 80 11.17 -1.66 -17.49
N LYS A 81 10.05 -1.06 -17.86
CA LYS A 81 9.03 -0.63 -16.92
C LYS A 81 8.12 -1.80 -16.59
N GLN A 82 8.15 -2.27 -15.35
CA GLN A 82 7.12 -3.18 -14.86
C GLN A 82 5.87 -2.38 -14.50
N THR A 83 4.70 -2.87 -14.92
CA THR A 83 3.39 -2.30 -14.56
C THR A 83 2.50 -3.38 -13.98
N VAL A 84 1.92 -3.14 -12.81
CA VAL A 84 0.93 -4.01 -12.17
C VAL A 84 -0.35 -3.20 -11.94
N GLN A 85 -1.50 -3.79 -12.29
CA GLN A 85 -2.79 -3.26 -11.92
C GLN A 85 -3.27 -3.91 -10.62
N LEU A 86 -3.71 -3.09 -9.68
CA LEU A 86 -4.20 -3.50 -8.37
C LEU A 86 -5.60 -2.92 -8.16
N GLU A 87 -6.55 -3.75 -7.75
CA GLU A 87 -7.84 -3.28 -7.25
C GLU A 87 -7.74 -3.10 -5.73
N ALA A 88 -7.49 -1.87 -5.30
CA ALA A 88 -7.22 -1.51 -3.92
C ALA A 88 -8.52 -1.35 -3.14
N GLN A 89 -8.76 -2.21 -2.16
CA GLN A 89 -9.91 -2.13 -1.27
C GLN A 89 -9.58 -1.19 -0.09
N PRO A 90 -10.53 -0.33 0.33
CA PRO A 90 -10.29 0.59 1.43
C PRO A 90 -9.80 -0.10 2.71
N GLY A 91 -8.79 0.48 3.36
CA GLY A 91 -8.20 -0.04 4.61
C GLY A 91 -7.41 -1.35 4.49
N ARG A 92 -7.27 -1.92 3.30
CA ARG A 92 -6.51 -3.17 3.09
C ARG A 92 -5.03 -2.90 2.86
N THR A 93 -4.19 -3.80 3.37
CA THR A 93 -2.75 -3.77 3.11
C THR A 93 -2.36 -4.84 2.09
N TYR A 94 -1.62 -4.45 1.07
CA TYR A 94 -1.10 -5.31 0.01
C TYR A 94 0.42 -5.41 0.13
N TYR A 95 0.97 -6.60 -0.14
CA TYR A 95 2.40 -6.86 0.00
C TYR A 95 2.95 -7.36 -1.32
N PHE A 96 3.91 -6.62 -1.88
CA PHE A 96 4.61 -6.98 -3.11
C PHE A 96 6.08 -7.24 -2.81
N LYS A 97 6.55 -8.44 -3.15
CA LYS A 97 7.98 -8.72 -3.22
C LYS A 97 8.52 -8.21 -4.54
N ALA A 98 9.54 -7.37 -4.46
CA ALA A 98 10.25 -6.86 -5.61
C ALA A 98 11.57 -7.63 -5.79
N VAL A 99 11.83 -8.07 -7.02
CA VAL A 99 13.06 -8.79 -7.40
C VAL A 99 13.61 -8.12 -8.64
N GLU A 100 14.87 -7.71 -8.59
CA GLU A 100 15.57 -7.23 -9.78
C GLU A 100 15.94 -8.43 -10.65
N ASP A 101 15.46 -8.41 -11.88
CA ASP A 101 15.77 -9.36 -12.93
C ASP A 101 16.68 -8.69 -13.95
N ILE A 102 17.74 -9.39 -14.37
CA ILE A 102 18.76 -8.88 -15.28
C ILE A 102 18.85 -9.86 -16.44
N ASP A 103 18.43 -9.42 -17.62
CA ASP A 103 18.48 -10.21 -18.84
C ASP A 103 19.40 -9.53 -19.86
N PHE A 104 20.64 -10.03 -19.98
CA PHE A 104 21.74 -9.51 -20.79
C PHE A 104 21.99 -7.99 -20.68
N LEU A 105 21.15 -7.17 -21.34
CA LEU A 105 21.25 -5.71 -21.42
C LEU A 105 20.13 -4.97 -20.69
N THR A 106 19.03 -5.64 -20.35
CA THR A 106 17.88 -5.02 -19.68
C THR A 106 17.87 -5.35 -18.20
N ARG A 107 17.35 -4.41 -17.41
CA ARG A 107 17.10 -4.60 -15.98
C ARG A 107 15.67 -4.24 -15.68
N THR A 108 14.98 -5.12 -14.97
CA THR A 108 13.56 -4.96 -14.66
C THR A 108 13.35 -5.25 -13.19
N LEU A 109 12.55 -4.41 -12.51
CA LEU A 109 12.13 -4.71 -11.15
C LEU A 109 10.76 -5.39 -11.19
N LEU A 110 10.77 -6.71 -11.15
CA LEU A 110 9.57 -7.55 -11.11
C LEU A 110 8.85 -7.32 -9.77
N LEU A 111 7.53 -7.13 -9.84
CA LEU A 111 6.67 -6.92 -8.67
C LEU A 111 5.72 -8.11 -8.54
N ALA A 112 5.96 -8.97 -7.55
CA ALA A 112 5.16 -10.16 -7.30
C ALA A 112 4.27 -9.96 -6.06
N PRO A 113 2.94 -10.07 -6.18
CA PRO A 113 2.07 -10.05 -5.02
C PRO A 113 2.33 -11.27 -4.12
N VAL A 114 2.33 -11.05 -2.81
CA VAL A 114 2.43 -12.10 -1.80
C VAL A 114 1.27 -11.98 -0.80
N SER A 115 1.00 -13.07 -0.08
CA SER A 115 0.03 -13.03 1.03
C SER A 115 0.50 -12.09 2.14
N GLU A 116 -0.43 -11.54 2.91
CA GLU A 116 -0.12 -10.71 4.07
C GLU A 116 0.78 -11.44 5.08
N ALA A 117 0.47 -12.70 5.40
CA ALA A 117 1.27 -13.50 6.32
C ALA A 117 2.71 -13.71 5.84
N GLN A 118 2.90 -13.91 4.53
CA GLN A 118 4.23 -14.00 3.93
C GLN A 118 4.94 -12.66 3.94
N GLY A 119 4.27 -11.59 3.51
CA GLY A 119 4.82 -10.23 3.47
C GLY A 119 5.29 -9.77 4.84
N GLN A 120 4.47 -9.93 5.88
CA GLN A 120 4.83 -9.58 7.26
C GLN A 120 6.03 -10.38 7.77
N ARG A 121 6.10 -11.67 7.47
CA ARG A 121 7.23 -12.52 7.86
C ARG A 121 8.52 -12.10 7.14
N GLU A 122 8.46 -11.88 5.84
CA GLU A 122 9.62 -11.50 5.03
C GLU A 122 10.09 -10.07 5.33
N LEU A 123 9.19 -9.17 5.77
CA LEU A 123 9.57 -7.82 6.19
C LEU A 123 10.44 -7.80 7.45
N GLN A 124 10.44 -8.88 8.24
CA GLN A 124 11.20 -8.94 9.49
C GLN A 124 12.70 -8.75 9.20
N GLY A 125 13.27 -7.69 9.79
CA GLY A 125 14.69 -7.34 9.60
C GLY A 125 14.99 -6.52 8.34
N ILE A 126 14.00 -6.20 7.51
CA ILE A 126 14.15 -5.24 6.41
C ILE A 126 13.90 -3.84 6.95
N LYS A 127 14.77 -2.88 6.60
CA LYS A 127 14.62 -1.48 7.02
C LYS A 127 13.73 -0.71 6.04
N PRO A 128 12.97 0.29 6.50
CA PRO A 128 12.25 1.18 5.59
C PRO A 128 13.23 1.94 4.70
N ALA A 129 12.79 2.25 3.48
CA ALA A 129 13.51 3.17 2.61
C ALA A 129 13.60 4.54 3.28
N PRO A 130 14.71 5.28 3.08
CA PRO A 130 14.82 6.62 3.62
C PRO A 130 13.70 7.49 3.06
N ALA A 131 13.09 8.31 3.92
CA ALA A 131 12.07 9.26 3.48
C ALA A 131 12.62 10.11 2.33
N SER A 132 11.94 10.11 1.18
CA SER A 132 12.34 11.01 0.10
C SER A 132 12.04 12.43 0.57
N ARG A 133 13.07 13.18 0.97
CA ARG A 133 12.97 14.64 1.05
C ARG A 133 12.68 15.11 -0.37
N SER A 134 11.42 15.38 -0.68
CA SER A 134 11.08 16.12 -1.87
C SER A 134 11.78 17.46 -1.73
N ALA A 135 12.81 17.70 -2.54
CA ALA A 135 13.33 19.05 -2.72
C ALA A 135 12.13 19.89 -3.19
N ARG A 136 11.76 20.87 -2.37
CA ARG A 136 10.77 21.88 -2.73
C ARG A 136 11.35 22.79 -3.81
#